data_AF-A0A2R6JH46-F1
#
_entry.id   AF-A0A2R6JH46-F1
#
_cell.length_a   1.000
_cell.length_b   1.000
_cell.length_c   1.000
_cell.angle_alpha   90.00
_cell.angle_beta   90.00
_cell.angle_gamma   90.00
#
_symmetry.space_group_name_H-M   'P 1'
#
loop_
_entity.id
_entity.type
_entity.pdbx_description
1 polymer ?
#
loop_
_entity_poly.entity_id
_entity_poly.type
_entity_poly.pdbx_seq_one_letter_code
_entity_poly.pdbx_strand_id
1 'polypeptide(L)'
;TLAGLEEVKVATAYRLDGDRVETVPATTERWADCEAEFRTFEGWPDAEWPAIVEKGYDAIPENARRYLEFVAEEVGADIYVVGVGPGRDETVVVERPF
;
A
#
# COMPACT_ATOMS: atom_id res chain seq x y z
N THR A 1 -5.53 7.60 7.93
CA THR A 1 -5.19 7.50 6.49
C THR A 1 -3.71 7.80 6.32
N LEU A 2 -3.09 7.34 5.22
CA LEU A 2 -1.72 7.74 4.83
C LEU A 2 -1.69 9.12 4.15
N ALA A 3 -2.86 9.72 3.91
CA ALA A 3 -2.97 11.07 3.36
C ALA A 3 -2.36 12.13 4.31
N GLY A 4 -1.79 13.18 3.72
CA GLY A 4 -1.09 14.25 4.43
C GLY A 4 0.39 13.99 4.68
N LEU A 5 0.90 12.80 4.36
CA LEU A 5 2.34 12.53 4.34
C LEU A 5 2.97 13.13 3.08
N GLU A 6 4.23 13.58 3.20
CA GLU A 6 5.01 14.04 2.03
C GLU A 6 5.48 12.87 1.16
N GLU A 7 5.83 11.75 1.80
CA GLU A 7 6.27 10.53 1.13
C GLU A 7 5.77 9.27 1.87
N VAL A 8 5.60 8.19 1.12
CA VAL A 8 5.29 6.85 1.63
C VAL A 8 6.41 5.90 1.22
N LYS A 9 6.94 5.13 2.18
CA LYS A 9 8.00 4.15 1.93
C LYS A 9 7.48 2.73 2.12
N VAL A 10 7.76 1.88 1.14
CA VAL A 10 7.39 0.45 1.18
C VAL A 10 8.66 -0.38 1.16
N ALA A 11 8.81 -1.26 2.16
CA ALA A 11 9.91 -2.23 2.16
C ALA A 11 9.63 -3.29 1.10
N THR A 12 10.53 -3.40 0.12
CA THR A 12 10.40 -4.33 -1.02
C THR A 12 11.32 -5.53 -0.92
N ALA A 13 12.36 -5.40 -0.10
CA ALA A 13 13.34 -6.44 0.17
C ALA A 13 14.07 -6.11 1.47
N TYR A 14 14.94 -7.00 1.87
CA TYR A 14 15.84 -6.84 3.00
C TYR A 14 17.26 -7.15 2.58
N ARG A 15 18.22 -6.54 3.28
CA ARG A 15 19.62 -6.92 3.22
C ARG A 15 19.97 -7.71 4.47
N LEU A 16 20.55 -8.88 4.30
CA LEU A 16 21.00 -9.75 5.38
C LEU A 16 22.36 -10.33 5.01
N ASP A 17 23.35 -10.18 5.89
CA ASP A 17 24.73 -10.65 5.65
C ASP A 17 25.36 -10.13 4.33
N GLY A 18 24.90 -8.96 3.85
CA GLY A 18 25.36 -8.35 2.60
C GLY A 18 24.54 -8.72 1.36
N ASP A 19 23.72 -9.77 1.44
CA ASP A 19 22.88 -10.28 0.37
C ASP A 19 21.46 -9.69 0.41
N ARG A 20 20.85 -9.50 -0.77
CA ARG A 20 19.45 -9.09 -0.90
C ARG A 20 18.54 -10.30 -0.80
N VAL A 21 17.54 -10.23 0.07
CA VAL A 21 16.50 -11.25 0.27
C VAL A 21 15.11 -10.63 0.13
N GLU A 22 14.20 -11.34 -0.53
CA GLU A 22 12.83 -10.84 -0.82
C GLU A 22 11.79 -11.45 0.12
N THR A 23 12.20 -12.41 0.96
CA THR A 23 11.34 -13.06 1.95
C THR A 23 11.94 -12.91 3.34
N VAL A 24 11.07 -12.73 4.33
CA VAL A 24 11.49 -12.68 5.74
C VAL A 24 12.20 -13.99 6.12
N PRO A 25 13.35 -13.93 6.83
CA PRO A 25 14.08 -15.12 7.26
C PRO A 25 13.26 -16.02 8.20
N ALA A 26 13.66 -17.29 8.29
CA ALA A 26 12.95 -18.30 9.07
C ALA A 26 12.99 -18.09 10.60
N THR A 27 13.95 -17.31 11.11
CA THR A 27 14.09 -17.05 12.55
C THR A 27 14.06 -15.57 12.86
N THR A 28 13.54 -15.24 14.04
CA THR A 28 13.46 -13.86 14.54
C THR A 28 14.83 -13.24 14.75
N GLU A 29 15.84 -14.01 15.13
CA GLU A 29 17.21 -13.53 15.29
C GLU A 29 17.76 -13.04 13.95
N ARG A 30 17.59 -13.82 12.87
CA ARG A 30 18.03 -13.39 11.53
C ARG A 30 17.21 -12.23 11.00
N TRP A 31 15.92 -12.17 11.31
CA TRP A 31 15.09 -11.04 10.91
C TRP A 31 15.49 -9.74 11.61
N ALA A 32 15.97 -9.80 12.86
CA ALA A 32 16.46 -8.63 13.58
C ALA A 32 17.72 -8.01 12.96
N ASP A 33 18.51 -8.82 12.24
CA ASP A 33 19.72 -8.38 11.52
C ASP A 33 19.41 -7.83 10.11
N CYS A 34 18.14 -7.87 9.66
CA CYS A 34 17.74 -7.39 8.35
C CYS A 34 17.65 -5.85 8.29
N GLU A 35 18.24 -5.27 7.25
CA GLU A 35 18.03 -3.87 6.87
C GLU A 35 17.00 -3.79 5.74
N ALA A 36 15.91 -3.04 5.92
CA ALA A 36 14.86 -2.91 4.89
C ALA A 36 15.32 -2.03 3.71
N GLU A 37 15.12 -2.53 2.49
CA GLU A 37 15.29 -1.77 1.26
C GLU A 37 13.94 -1.18 0.81
N PHE A 38 13.84 0.15 0.89
CA PHE A 38 12.60 0.87 0.64
C PHE A 38 12.49 1.39 -0.80
N ARG A 39 11.29 1.28 -1.36
CA ARG A 39 10.83 2.09 -2.48
C ARG A 39 10.01 3.26 -1.95
N THR A 40 10.30 4.46 -2.44
CA THR A 40 9.60 5.69 -2.06
C THR A 40 8.55 6.07 -3.08
N PHE A 41 7.40 6.51 -2.60
CA PHE A 41 6.29 7.08 -3.35
C PHE A 41 6.01 8.49 -2.85
N GLU A 42 5.64 9.38 -3.77
CA GLU A 42 5.12 10.69 -3.38
C GLU A 42 3.84 10.49 -2.58
N GLY A 43 3.69 11.28 -1.51
CA GLY A 43 2.47 11.30 -0.73
C GLY A 43 1.31 11.94 -1.50
N TRP A 44 0.18 12.03 -0.83
CA TRP A 44 -1.02 12.67 -1.36
C TRP A 44 -1.72 13.48 -0.26
N PRO A 45 -2.36 14.61 -0.63
CA PRO A 45 -3.10 15.39 0.33
C PRO A 45 -4.32 14.62 0.85
N ASP A 46 -4.88 15.10 1.95
CA ASP A 46 -6.19 14.64 2.38
C ASP A 46 -7.26 14.97 1.33
N ALA A 47 -8.34 14.20 1.33
CA ALA A 47 -9.40 14.30 0.34
C ALA A 47 -10.77 14.10 0.98
N GLU A 48 -11.82 14.49 0.25
CA GLU A 48 -13.20 14.25 0.65
C GLU A 48 -13.56 12.77 0.43
N TRP A 49 -13.06 11.89 1.28
CA TRP A 49 -13.19 10.43 1.16
C TRP A 49 -14.63 9.94 0.99
N PRO A 50 -15.66 10.48 1.69
CA PRO A 50 -17.04 10.10 1.43
C PRO A 50 -17.48 10.35 -0.02
N ALA A 51 -17.06 11.48 -0.62
CA ALA A 51 -17.37 11.78 -2.01
C ALA A 51 -16.58 10.87 -2.98
N ILE A 52 -15.38 10.42 -2.59
CA ILE A 52 -14.60 9.45 -3.36
C ILE A 52 -15.30 8.09 -3.36
N VAL A 53 -15.84 7.64 -2.23
CA VAL A 53 -16.62 6.40 -2.14
C VAL A 53 -17.76 6.38 -3.16
N GLU A 54 -18.50 7.49 -3.28
CA GLU A 54 -19.59 7.62 -4.25
C GLU A 54 -19.11 7.66 -5.71
N LYS A 55 -17.94 8.27 -5.97
CA LYS A 55 -17.38 8.43 -7.32
C LYS A 55 -16.55 7.24 -7.79
N GLY A 56 -16.14 6.36 -6.87
CA GLY A 56 -15.38 5.15 -7.17
C GLY A 56 -13.86 5.34 -7.27
N TYR A 57 -13.18 4.29 -7.73
CA TYR A 57 -11.71 4.16 -7.71
C TYR A 57 -10.99 5.30 -8.45
N ASP A 58 -11.51 5.74 -9.59
CA ASP A 58 -10.90 6.82 -10.39
C ASP A 58 -10.97 8.21 -9.71
N ALA A 59 -11.71 8.35 -8.61
CA ALA A 59 -11.72 9.56 -7.80
C ALA A 59 -10.66 9.57 -6.69
N ILE A 60 -10.01 8.43 -6.42
CA ILE A 60 -8.88 8.35 -5.48
C ILE A 60 -7.72 9.21 -6.02
N PRO A 61 -6.99 9.96 -5.17
CA PRO A 61 -5.82 10.73 -5.60
C PRO A 61 -4.83 9.89 -6.41
N GLU A 62 -4.25 10.47 -7.46
CA GLU A 62 -3.39 9.74 -8.40
C GLU A 62 -2.21 9.03 -7.71
N ASN A 63 -1.52 9.72 -6.79
CA ASN A 63 -0.40 9.13 -6.05
C ASN A 63 -0.85 7.99 -5.13
N ALA A 64 -2.07 8.07 -4.56
CA ALA A 64 -2.63 6.98 -3.78
C ALA A 64 -2.94 5.76 -4.67
N ARG A 65 -3.48 5.97 -5.88
CA ARG A 65 -3.69 4.88 -6.85
C ARG A 65 -2.39 4.22 -7.29
N ARG A 66 -1.35 5.01 -7.59
CA ARG A 66 -0.01 4.47 -7.93
C ARG A 66 0.56 3.61 -6.81
N TYR A 67 0.37 4.00 -5.55
CA TYR A 67 0.74 3.19 -4.40
C TYR A 67 -0.06 1.89 -4.32
N LEU A 68 -1.38 1.95 -4.52
CA LEU A 68 -2.26 0.78 -4.52
C LEU A 68 -1.90 -0.20 -5.64
N GLU A 69 -1.74 0.28 -6.88
CA GLU A 69 -1.33 -0.50 -8.04
C GLU A 69 0.02 -1.20 -7.80
N PHE A 70 1.00 -0.48 -7.24
CA PHE A 70 2.27 -1.08 -6.87
C PHE A 70 2.12 -2.21 -5.84
N VAL A 71 1.33 -2.02 -4.80
CA VAL A 71 1.10 -3.08 -3.80
C VAL A 71 0.43 -4.31 -4.43
N ALA A 72 -0.54 -4.10 -5.33
CA ALA A 72 -1.19 -5.19 -6.07
C ALA A 72 -0.19 -5.99 -6.92
N GLU A 73 0.69 -5.29 -7.64
CA GLU A 73 1.75 -5.88 -8.46
C GLU A 73 2.74 -6.70 -7.62
N GLU A 74 3.25 -6.14 -6.51
CA GLU A 74 4.24 -6.83 -5.65
C GLU A 74 3.65 -8.07 -4.95
N VAL A 75 2.37 -8.02 -4.57
CA VAL A 75 1.68 -9.16 -3.94
C VAL A 75 1.22 -10.18 -4.99
N GLY A 76 1.08 -9.78 -6.25
CA GLY A 76 0.56 -10.61 -7.32
C GLY A 76 -0.94 -10.91 -7.17
N ALA A 77 -1.72 -9.96 -6.63
CA ALA A 77 -3.15 -10.11 -6.38
C ALA A 77 -3.92 -8.82 -6.68
N ASP A 78 -5.12 -8.97 -7.26
CA ASP A 78 -5.99 -7.85 -7.60
C ASP A 78 -6.59 -7.17 -6.35
N ILE A 79 -6.79 -5.86 -6.43
CA ILE A 79 -7.49 -5.09 -5.40
C ILE A 79 -8.97 -5.10 -5.70
N TYR A 80 -9.77 -5.76 -4.88
CA TYR A 80 -11.23 -5.73 -5.01
C TYR A 80 -11.88 -4.58 -4.26
N VAL A 81 -11.27 -4.16 -3.16
CA VAL A 81 -11.87 -3.23 -2.21
C VAL A 81 -10.80 -2.36 -1.55
N VAL A 82 -11.07 -1.06 -1.42
CA VAL A 82 -10.23 -0.10 -0.71
C VAL A 82 -11.04 0.56 0.41
N GLY A 83 -10.71 0.26 1.67
CA GLY A 83 -11.30 0.92 2.84
C GLY A 83 -10.68 2.30 3.04
N VAL A 84 -11.49 3.36 3.03
CA VAL A 84 -11.04 4.76 3.15
C VAL A 84 -11.48 5.43 4.45
N GLY A 85 -12.25 4.74 5.30
CA GLY A 85 -12.68 5.22 6.62
C GLY A 85 -13.04 4.08 7.59
N PRO A 86 -13.40 4.40 8.84
CA PRO A 86 -13.77 3.42 9.87
C PRO A 86 -15.12 2.70 9.63
N GLY A 87 -16.03 3.30 8.86
CA GLY A 87 -17.35 2.76 8.54
C GLY A 87 -17.31 1.68 7.46
N ARG A 88 -18.27 0.75 7.52
CA ARG A 88 -18.39 -0.32 6.50
C ARG A 88 -18.71 0.24 5.12
N ASP A 89 -19.47 1.32 5.07
CA ASP A 89 -19.83 2.07 3.87
C ASP A 89 -18.71 2.99 3.39
N GLU A 90 -17.67 3.24 4.19
CA GLU A 90 -16.52 4.05 3.79
C GLU A 90 -15.51 3.21 3.00
N THR A 91 -15.99 2.63 1.91
CA THR A 91 -15.30 1.60 1.15
C THR A 91 -15.53 1.77 -0.35
N VAL A 92 -14.45 1.91 -1.11
CA VAL A 92 -14.47 1.91 -2.57
C VAL A 92 -14.44 0.47 -3.07
N VAL A 93 -15.48 0.06 -3.81
CA VAL A 93 -15.52 -1.27 -4.46
C VAL A 93 -14.93 -1.13 -5.86
N VAL A 94 -13.82 -1.82 -6.11
CA VAL A 94 -13.11 -1.86 -7.40
C VAL A 94 -13.65 -2.99 -8.26
N GLU A 95 -13.81 -4.18 -7.67
CA GLU A 95 -14.34 -5.37 -8.33
C GLU A 95 -15.27 -6.14 -7.39
N ARG A 96 -16.30 -6.77 -7.95
CA ARG A 96 -17.20 -7.68 -7.23
C ARG A 96 -16.94 -9.11 -7.68
N PRO A 97 -16.29 -9.95 -6.86
CA PRO A 97 -15.93 -11.31 -7.26
C PRO A 97 -17.09 -12.32 -7.28
N PHE A 98 -18.31 -11.91 -6.89
CA PHE A 98 -19.50 -12.77 -6.80
C PHE A 98 -20.74 -12.07 -7.35
#